data_AF-A0A9D3YEQ4-F1
#
_entry.id   AF-A0A9D3YEQ4-F1
#
_cell.length_a   1.000
_cell.length_b   1.000
_cell.length_c   1.000
_cell.angle_alpha   90.00
_cell.angle_beta   90.00
_cell.angle_gamma   90.00
#
_symmetry.space_group_name_H-M   'P 1'
#
loop_
_entity.id
_entity.type
_entity.pdbx_description
1 polymer ?
#
loop_
_entity_poly.entity_id
_entity_poly.type
_entity_poly.pdbx_seq_one_letter_code
_entity_poly.pdbx_strand_id
1 'polypeptide(L)'
;MSEPISKKTLSELAESVVTIDKDRLMAMNSFAGNMPDPMYDTMTAALLLLGEEDPDLGGIYYSVTRNDGKGFTDLVVDYDPGDVSDATKAKAKELLSKFTLQYVERVNTMCAIVFEWAVAAANA
;
A
#
# COMPACT_ATOMS: atom_id res chain seq x y z
N MET A 1 20.92 -3.68 14.63
CA MET A 1 20.37 -2.33 14.85
C MET A 1 19.44 -2.06 13.70
N SER A 2 18.13 -2.16 13.91
CA SER A 2 17.14 -1.93 12.87
C SER A 2 17.05 -0.42 12.63
N GLU A 3 17.23 0.02 11.39
CA GLU A 3 17.01 1.42 11.03
C GLU A 3 15.59 1.83 11.42
N PRO A 4 15.39 3.06 11.93
CA PRO A 4 14.03 3.53 12.20
C PRO A 4 13.28 3.60 10.87
N ILE A 5 12.12 2.97 10.83
CA ILE A 5 11.04 3.26 9.89
C ILE A 5 10.90 4.79 9.86
N SER A 6 10.77 5.37 8.66
CA SER A 6 10.66 6.80 8.35
C SER A 6 10.30 7.73 9.51
N LYS A 7 11.02 8.86 9.65
CA LYS A 7 10.66 9.92 10.63
C LYS A 7 9.31 10.60 10.36
N LYS A 8 8.67 10.27 9.24
CA LYS A 8 7.37 10.80 8.82
C LYS A 8 6.24 10.17 9.64
N THR A 9 5.27 11.00 9.99
CA THR A 9 3.98 10.57 10.53
C THR A 9 3.16 9.82 9.47
N LEU A 10 2.16 9.06 9.90
CA LEU A 10 1.22 8.37 9.01
C LEU A 10 0.52 9.35 8.04
N SER A 11 0.18 10.56 8.50
CA SER A 11 -0.41 11.62 7.68
C SER A 11 0.54 12.10 6.58
N GLU A 12 1.82 12.35 6.89
CA GLU A 12 2.81 12.78 5.90
C GLU A 12 3.10 11.68 4.85
N LEU A 13 2.98 10.41 5.25
CA LEU A 13 3.07 9.28 4.34
C LEU A 13 1.83 9.17 3.45
N ALA A 14 0.63 9.39 3.99
CA ALA A 14 -0.60 9.45 3.21
C ALA A 14 -0.55 10.56 2.16
N GLU A 15 -0.08 11.76 2.53
CA GLU A 15 0.15 12.86 1.58
C GLU A 15 1.14 12.48 0.48
N SER A 16 2.20 11.74 0.83
CA SER A 16 3.16 11.24 -0.16
C SER A 16 2.49 10.29 -1.16
N VAL A 17 1.60 9.40 -0.70
CA VAL A 17 0.83 8.49 -1.58
C VAL A 17 -0.11 9.26 -2.51
N VAL A 18 -0.76 10.33 -2.02
CA VAL A 18 -1.66 11.17 -2.83
C VAL A 18 -0.94 11.86 -3.99
N THR A 19 0.38 12.09 -3.88
CA THR A 19 1.16 12.65 -5.00
C THR A 19 1.36 11.67 -6.17
N ILE A 20 1.04 10.39 -5.99
CA ILE A 20 1.11 9.40 -7.07
C ILE A 20 -0.11 9.60 -7.98
N ASP A 21 0.15 10.07 -9.20
CA ASP A 21 -0.87 10.26 -10.22
C ASP A 21 -1.65 8.94 -10.48
N LYS A 22 -2.97 9.05 -10.68
CA LYS A 22 -3.85 7.92 -11.00
C LYS A 22 -3.33 7.10 -12.19
N ASP A 23 -2.82 7.75 -13.24
CA ASP A 23 -2.27 7.06 -14.41
C ASP A 23 -1.04 6.22 -14.05
N ARG A 24 -0.26 6.66 -13.06
CA ARG A 24 0.91 5.94 -12.57
C ARG A 24 0.54 4.77 -11.65
N LEU A 25 -0.50 4.93 -10.83
CA LEU A 25 -1.08 3.82 -10.07
C LEU A 25 -1.66 2.76 -11.02
N MET A 26 -2.34 3.17 -12.10
CA MET A 26 -2.79 2.25 -13.14
C MET A 26 -1.63 1.57 -13.88
N ALA A 27 -0.52 2.27 -14.10
CA ALA A 27 0.68 1.69 -14.72
C ALA A 27 1.36 0.65 -13.82
N MET A 28 1.39 0.85 -12.49
CA MET A 28 1.83 -0.16 -11.52
C MET A 28 0.98 -1.43 -11.57
N ASN A 29 -0.26 -1.29 -12.01
CA ASN A 29 -1.31 -2.28 -11.94
C ASN A 29 -1.62 -2.92 -13.32
N SER A 30 -1.05 -2.37 -14.41
CA SER A 30 -1.11 -2.93 -15.76
C SER A 30 -0.29 -4.24 -15.94
N PHE A 31 0.36 -4.73 -14.89
CA PHE A 31 0.99 -6.05 -14.89
C PHE A 31 -0.05 -7.16 -14.65
N ALA A 32 -1.06 -7.26 -15.51
CA ALA A 32 -2.19 -8.21 -15.44
C ALA A 32 -1.78 -9.70 -15.62
N GLY A 33 -0.76 -10.15 -14.87
CA GLY A 33 -0.20 -11.50 -14.87
C GLY A 33 1.29 -11.59 -14.47
N ASN A 34 2.01 -10.47 -14.29
CA ASN A 34 3.46 -10.45 -14.03
C ASN A 34 3.88 -9.40 -12.99
N MET A 35 3.00 -9.04 -12.05
CA MET A 35 3.36 -8.08 -11.00
C MET A 35 4.46 -8.70 -10.12
N PRO A 36 5.61 -8.03 -9.91
CA PRO A 36 6.64 -8.54 -9.01
C PRO A 36 6.10 -8.74 -7.59
N ASP A 37 6.48 -9.82 -6.92
CA ASP A 37 6.06 -10.14 -5.54
C ASP A 37 6.14 -8.95 -4.58
N PRO A 38 7.20 -8.11 -4.57
CA PRO A 38 7.28 -6.97 -3.67
C PRO A 38 6.18 -5.93 -3.94
N MET A 39 5.79 -5.75 -5.21
CA MET A 39 4.71 -4.85 -5.57
C MET A 39 3.35 -5.46 -5.20
N TYR A 40 3.16 -6.75 -5.50
CA TYR A 40 1.93 -7.46 -5.20
C TYR A 40 1.63 -7.48 -3.70
N ASP A 41 2.58 -7.91 -2.88
CA ASP A 41 2.42 -7.99 -1.43
C ASP A 41 2.25 -6.60 -0.80
N THR A 42 2.91 -5.57 -1.35
CA THR A 42 2.72 -4.18 -0.90
C THR A 42 1.30 -3.70 -1.15
N MET A 43 0.79 -3.86 -2.37
CA MET A 43 -0.56 -3.42 -2.73
C MET A 43 -1.62 -4.23 -2.00
N THR A 44 -1.41 -5.54 -1.85
CA THR A 44 -2.27 -6.43 -1.06
C THR A 44 -2.35 -5.96 0.39
N ALA A 45 -1.20 -5.71 1.02
CA ALA A 45 -1.15 -5.22 2.40
C ALA A 45 -1.83 -3.85 2.55
N ALA A 46 -1.61 -2.93 1.62
CA ALA A 46 -2.25 -1.63 1.63
C ALA A 46 -3.79 -1.74 1.55
N LEU A 47 -4.31 -2.54 0.63
CA LEU A 47 -5.75 -2.72 0.45
C LEU A 47 -6.40 -3.44 1.65
N LEU A 48 -5.73 -4.44 2.23
CA LEU A 48 -6.17 -5.06 3.47
C LEU A 48 -6.34 -4.03 4.59
N LEU A 49 -5.37 -3.12 4.74
CA LEU A 49 -5.45 -2.05 5.74
C LEU A 49 -6.57 -1.05 5.43
N LEU A 50 -6.91 -0.84 4.16
CA LEU A 50 -8.03 0.01 3.73
C LEU A 50 -9.40 -0.69 3.82
N GLY A 51 -9.46 -1.93 4.31
CA GLY A 51 -10.71 -2.66 4.52
C GLY A 51 -11.18 -3.50 3.34
N GLU A 52 -10.36 -3.67 2.29
CA GLU A 52 -10.64 -4.60 1.20
C GLU A 52 -10.26 -6.03 1.65
N GLU A 53 -11.26 -6.91 1.78
CA GLU A 53 -11.04 -8.30 2.16
C GLU A 53 -10.57 -9.14 0.96
N ASP A 54 -9.48 -9.88 1.14
CA ASP A 54 -8.86 -10.77 0.13
C ASP A 54 -8.63 -10.14 -1.27
N PRO A 55 -7.83 -9.05 -1.35
CA PRO A 55 -7.54 -8.43 -2.64
C PRO A 55 -6.68 -9.37 -3.50
N ASP A 56 -7.29 -9.96 -4.52
CA ASP A 56 -6.55 -10.63 -5.60
C ASP A 56 -6.04 -9.59 -6.63
N LEU A 57 -5.30 -10.02 -7.65
CA LEU A 57 -4.82 -9.11 -8.72
C LEU A 57 -5.98 -8.34 -9.40
N GLY A 58 -7.17 -8.93 -9.49
CA GLY A 58 -8.36 -8.29 -10.04
C GLY A 58 -8.96 -7.25 -9.08
N GLY A 59 -8.95 -7.54 -7.78
CA GLY A 59 -9.34 -6.64 -6.69
C GLY A 59 -8.41 -5.44 -6.57
N ILE A 60 -7.08 -5.67 -6.63
CA ILE A 60 -6.08 -4.60 -6.71
C ILE A 60 -6.38 -3.70 -7.91
N TYR A 61 -6.70 -4.31 -9.05
CA TYR A 61 -7.01 -3.53 -10.25
C TYR A 61 -8.27 -2.70 -10.10
N TYR A 62 -9.32 -3.29 -9.56
CA TYR A 62 -10.58 -2.63 -9.34
C TYR A 62 -10.48 -1.46 -8.34
N SER A 63 -9.83 -1.65 -7.18
CA SER A 63 -9.72 -0.61 -6.15
C SER A 63 -8.84 0.56 -6.58
N VAL A 64 -7.83 0.32 -7.43
CA VAL A 64 -7.00 1.40 -8.01
C VAL A 64 -7.74 2.15 -9.13
N THR A 65 -8.51 1.44 -9.96
CA THR A 65 -9.19 2.02 -11.14
C THR A 65 -10.61 2.51 -10.86
N ARG A 66 -11.15 2.26 -9.66
CA ARG A 66 -12.50 2.66 -9.24
C ARG A 66 -12.73 4.13 -9.59
N ASN A 67 -13.84 4.37 -10.28
CA ASN A 67 -14.22 5.69 -10.78
C ASN A 67 -15.53 6.17 -10.15
N ASP A 68 -15.86 5.64 -8.99
CA ASP A 68 -17.07 5.93 -8.22
C ASP A 68 -16.85 7.02 -7.15
N GLY A 69 -15.75 7.77 -7.27
CA GLY A 69 -15.49 8.99 -6.50
C GLY A 69 -14.66 8.81 -5.22
N LYS A 70 -14.23 7.58 -4.88
CA LYS A 70 -13.20 7.31 -3.86
C LYS A 70 -12.17 6.32 -4.40
N GLY A 71 -11.08 6.84 -4.96
CA GLY A 71 -9.97 6.02 -5.44
C GLY A 71 -9.06 5.57 -4.30
N PHE A 72 -8.07 4.73 -4.63
CA PHE A 72 -7.06 4.26 -3.69
C PHE A 72 -6.43 5.38 -2.84
N THR A 73 -6.09 6.51 -3.45
CA THR A 73 -5.51 7.66 -2.74
C THR A 73 -6.48 8.32 -1.75
N ASP A 74 -7.78 8.34 -2.05
CA ASP A 74 -8.79 8.90 -1.16
C ASP A 74 -8.97 8.01 0.07
N LEU A 75 -8.94 6.69 -0.12
CA LEU A 75 -8.98 5.71 0.98
C LEU A 75 -7.75 5.84 1.89
N VAL A 76 -6.57 6.11 1.32
CA VAL A 76 -5.34 6.34 2.09
C VAL A 76 -5.41 7.60 2.95
N VAL A 77 -6.08 8.65 2.46
CA VAL A 77 -6.29 9.90 3.23
C VAL A 77 -7.34 9.71 4.31
N ASP A 78 -8.42 8.98 4.01
CA ASP A 78 -9.51 8.68 4.94
C ASP A 78 -9.14 7.57 5.95
N TYR A 79 -7.94 7.01 5.87
CA TYR A 79 -7.51 5.88 6.69
C TYR A 79 -7.48 6.20 8.19
N ASP A 80 -8.27 5.46 8.97
CA ASP A 80 -8.22 5.45 10.42
C ASP A 80 -7.66 4.10 10.94
N PRO A 81 -6.50 4.08 11.64
CA PRO A 81 -5.95 2.85 12.20
C PRO A 81 -6.83 2.21 13.28
N GLY A 82 -7.79 2.95 13.85
CA GLY A 82 -8.77 2.45 14.82
C GLY A 82 -9.83 1.53 14.20
N ASP A 83 -10.07 1.64 12.90
CA ASP A 83 -11.06 0.84 12.16
C ASP A 83 -10.50 -0.52 11.70
N VAL A 84 -9.19 -0.74 11.85
CA VAL A 84 -8.51 -1.95 11.38
C VAL A 84 -8.21 -2.92 12.52
N SER A 85 -8.68 -4.16 12.37
CA SER A 85 -8.42 -5.21 13.36
C SER A 85 -6.93 -5.56 13.48
N ASP A 86 -6.51 -6.01 14.68
CA ASP A 86 -5.15 -6.50 14.93
C ASP A 86 -4.77 -7.67 14.01
N ALA A 87 -5.73 -8.52 13.66
CA ALA A 87 -5.52 -9.63 12.74
C ALA A 87 -5.18 -9.14 11.33
N THR A 88 -5.87 -8.10 10.85
CA THR A 88 -5.58 -7.47 9.56
C THR A 88 -4.19 -6.81 9.57
N LYS A 89 -3.86 -6.07 10.65
CA LYS A 89 -2.52 -5.48 10.81
C LYS A 89 -1.43 -6.55 10.82
N ALA A 90 -1.66 -7.68 11.50
CA ALA A 90 -0.71 -8.79 11.54
C ALA A 90 -0.48 -9.41 10.14
N LYS A 91 -1.54 -9.66 9.37
CA LYS A 91 -1.43 -10.14 7.98
C LYS A 91 -0.65 -9.16 7.10
N ALA A 92 -0.95 -7.86 7.19
CA ALA A 92 -0.22 -6.82 6.45
C ALA A 92 1.28 -6.82 6.81
N LYS A 93 1.62 -6.94 8.10
CA LYS A 93 3.02 -7.06 8.54
C LYS A 93 3.72 -8.30 7.98
N GLU A 94 3.04 -9.44 7.97
CA GLU A 94 3.60 -10.67 7.42
C GLU A 94 4.00 -10.51 5.95
N LEU A 95 3.12 -9.94 5.13
CA LEU A 95 3.38 -9.63 3.72
C LEU A 95 4.58 -8.69 3.56
N LEU A 96 4.58 -7.57 4.29
CA LEU A 96 5.60 -6.52 4.16
C LEU A 96 6.97 -6.94 4.72
N SER A 97 7.01 -7.83 5.72
CA SER A 97 8.25 -8.26 6.39
C SER A 97 9.21 -9.03 5.48
N LYS A 98 8.74 -9.50 4.32
CA LYS A 98 9.55 -10.21 3.32
C LYS A 98 10.51 -9.28 2.58
N PHE A 99 10.29 -7.97 2.63
CA PHE A 99 11.01 -6.99 1.82
C PHE A 99 11.55 -5.84 2.67
N THR A 100 12.59 -5.19 2.17
CA THR A 100 13.07 -3.92 2.72
C THR A 100 12.61 -2.77 1.82
N LEU A 101 12.43 -1.57 2.39
CA LEU A 101 12.08 -0.37 1.62
C LEU A 101 13.06 -0.15 0.44
N GLN A 102 14.37 -0.29 0.68
CA GLN A 102 15.39 -0.16 -0.36
C GLN A 102 15.23 -1.17 -1.49
N TYR A 103 14.75 -2.38 -1.20
CA TYR A 103 14.49 -3.39 -2.23
C TYR A 103 13.25 -3.04 -3.04
N VAL A 104 12.15 -2.66 -2.38
CA VAL A 104 10.92 -2.24 -3.05
C VAL A 104 11.17 -1.01 -3.93
N GLU A 105 11.96 -0.04 -3.46
CA GLU A 105 12.31 1.17 -4.21
C GLU A 105 13.08 0.86 -5.50
N ARG A 106 14.00 -0.11 -5.47
CA ARG A 106 14.71 -0.57 -6.67
C ARG A 106 13.78 -1.24 -7.68
N VAL A 107 12.73 -1.92 -7.21
CA VAL A 107 11.73 -2.57 -8.07
C VAL A 107 10.79 -1.54 -8.67
N ASN A 108 10.24 -0.66 -7.82
CA ASN A 108 9.33 0.41 -8.22
C ASN A 108 9.30 1.50 -7.14
N THR A 109 9.75 2.69 -7.50
CA THR A 109 9.84 3.84 -6.59
C THR A 109 8.48 4.31 -6.06
N MET A 110 7.41 4.16 -6.84
CA MET A 110 6.06 4.55 -6.41
C MET A 110 5.48 3.52 -5.45
N CYS A 111 5.73 2.23 -5.72
CA CYS A 111 5.38 1.17 -4.78
C CYS A 111 6.10 1.33 -3.45
N ALA A 112 7.33 1.87 -3.43
CA ALA A 112 8.04 2.14 -2.19
C ALA A 112 7.36 3.21 -1.33
N ILE A 113 6.72 4.21 -1.94
CA ILE A 113 5.92 5.21 -1.21
C ILE A 113 4.73 4.52 -0.52
N VAL A 114 4.02 3.65 -1.25
CA VAL A 114 2.90 2.87 -0.70
C VAL A 114 3.39 1.90 0.39
N PHE A 115 4.54 1.27 0.19
CA PHE A 115 5.15 0.36 1.17
C PHE A 115 5.48 1.10 2.48
N GLU A 116 6.08 2.27 2.40
CA GLU A 116 6.43 3.08 3.57
C GLU A 116 5.17 3.45 4.37
N TRP A 117 4.11 3.88 3.68
CA TRP A 117 2.80 4.12 4.30
C TRP A 117 2.20 2.85 4.92
N ALA A 118 2.17 1.73 4.19
CA ALA A 118 1.55 0.50 4.66
C ALA A 118 2.27 -0.09 5.89
N VAL A 119 3.60 0.03 5.96
CA VAL A 119 4.39 -0.35 7.14
C VAL A 119 4.01 0.53 8.34
N ALA A 120 3.88 1.85 8.15
CA ALA A 120 3.47 2.74 9.22
C ALA A 120 2.03 2.46 9.69
N ALA A 121 1.09 2.32 8.75
CA ALA A 121 -0.31 2.02 9.02
C ALA A 121 -0.49 0.70 9.79
N ALA A 122 0.24 -0.35 9.43
CA ALA A 122 0.17 -1.61 10.16
C ALA A 122 0.70 -1.51 11.60
N ASN A 123 1.55 -0.54 11.91
CA ASN A 123 2.14 -0.33 13.25
C ASN A 123 1.48 0.78 14.08
N ALA A 124 0.51 1.50 13.50
CA ALA A 124 -0.26 2.55 14.16
C ALA A 124 -1.33 1.97 15.11
#